data_AF-A0A813ZSE8-F1
#
_entry.id   AF-A0A813ZSE8-F1
#
_cell.length_a   1.000
_cell.length_b   1.000
_cell.length_c   1.000
_cell.angle_alpha   90.00
_cell.angle_beta   90.00
_cell.angle_gamma   90.00
#
_symmetry.space_group_name_H-M   'P 1'
#
loop_
_entity.id
_entity.type
_entity.pdbx_description
1 polymer ?
#
loop_
_entity_poly.entity_id
_entity_poly.type
_entity_poly.pdbx_seq_one_letter_code
_entity_poly.pdbx_strand_id
1 'polypeptide(L)'
;MFSLILIATFLVSASSNSNCPNRQAIEQSLNKVHIPGATIVVVNATSILYEDGFGYHSLLPTKIMDVKQSIFALASISKTFIAVAAMQLVEKELVDLDTDINQYLSEPDRKIFHPDFPTNPITLRKLL
;
A
#
# COMPACT_ATOMS: atom_id res chain seq x y z
N MET A 1 24.55 62.98 1.20
CA MET A 1 25.21 62.21 2.29
C MET A 1 24.23 61.12 2.70
N PHE A 2 24.60 59.86 2.45
CA PHE A 2 23.72 58.68 2.47
C PHE A 2 23.07 58.46 3.85
N SER A 3 21.74 58.31 3.90
CA SER A 3 21.03 57.84 5.10
C SER A 3 20.63 56.38 4.89
N LEU A 4 21.17 55.54 5.77
CA LEU A 4 21.09 54.09 5.86
C LEU A 4 19.64 53.63 6.10
N ILE A 5 19.07 52.81 5.22
CA ILE A 5 17.80 52.11 5.48
C ILE A 5 18.13 50.78 6.16
N LEU A 6 17.75 50.67 7.43
CA LEU A 6 17.90 49.48 8.27
C LEU A 6 16.79 48.48 7.91
N ILE A 7 17.07 47.51 7.03
CA ILE A 7 16.15 46.40 6.77
C ILE A 7 16.45 45.30 7.80
N ALA A 8 15.66 45.28 8.87
CA ALA A 8 15.64 44.16 9.80
C ALA A 8 15.00 42.96 9.08
N THR A 9 15.82 42.03 8.59
CA THR A 9 15.38 40.74 8.11
C THR A 9 14.89 39.91 9.30
N PHE A 10 13.58 39.92 9.51
CA PHE A 10 12.93 38.91 10.35
C PHE A 10 13.15 37.54 9.70
N LEU A 11 14.07 36.76 10.25
CA LEU A 11 14.11 35.32 10.01
C LEU A 11 12.86 34.74 10.65
N VAL A 12 11.80 34.58 9.84
CA VAL A 12 10.68 33.73 10.19
C VAL A 12 11.21 32.30 10.21
N SER A 13 11.59 31.82 11.38
CA SER A 13 11.72 30.39 11.61
C SER A 13 10.31 29.81 11.56
N ALA A 14 9.91 29.28 10.40
CA ALA A 14 8.73 28.45 10.30
C ALA A 14 8.99 27.15 11.07
N SER A 15 8.62 27.11 12.35
CA SER A 15 8.48 25.84 13.07
C SER A 15 7.24 25.16 12.53
N SER A 16 7.39 24.33 11.50
CA SER A 16 6.30 23.46 11.06
C SER A 16 6.06 22.42 12.15
N ASN A 17 5.13 22.72 13.06
CA ASN A 17 4.44 21.69 13.84
C ASN A 17 3.50 20.95 12.89
N SER A 18 4.10 20.22 11.96
CA SER A 18 3.43 19.26 11.11
C SER A 18 3.76 17.90 11.72
N ASN A 19 2.74 17.07 11.96
CA ASN A 19 2.86 15.66 12.40
C ASN A 19 3.53 14.78 11.32
N CYS A 20 4.52 15.32 10.61
CA CYS A 20 5.27 14.62 9.59
C CYS A 20 6.09 13.52 10.27
N PRO A 21 6.09 12.31 9.69
CA PRO A 21 6.95 11.24 10.17
C PRO A 21 8.41 11.68 10.26
N ASN A 22 9.10 11.31 11.34
CA ASN A 22 10.51 11.63 11.52
C ASN A 22 11.34 10.81 10.53
N ARG A 23 11.83 11.48 9.49
CA ARG A 23 12.60 10.88 8.40
C ARG A 23 13.83 10.09 8.89
N GLN A 24 14.59 10.65 9.83
CA GLN A 24 15.79 10.02 10.38
C GLN A 24 15.44 8.74 11.15
N ALA A 25 14.35 8.76 11.93
CA ALA A 25 13.90 7.58 12.65
C ALA A 25 13.45 6.46 11.71
N ILE A 26 12.82 6.81 10.57
CA ILE A 26 12.45 5.85 9.53
C ILE A 26 13.70 5.24 8.89
N GLU A 27 14.67 6.05 8.46
CA GLU A 27 15.92 5.54 7.89
C GLU A 27 16.68 4.62 8.85
N GLN A 28 16.78 5.00 10.12
CA GLN A 28 17.37 4.16 11.14
C GLN A 28 16.63 2.83 11.27
N SER A 29 15.31 2.84 11.20
CA SER A 29 14.49 1.63 11.26
C SER A 29 14.72 0.73 10.05
N LEU A 30 14.70 1.28 8.84
CA LEU A 30 14.96 0.54 7.59
C LEU A 30 16.36 -0.08 7.60
N ASN A 31 17.37 0.70 8.00
CA ASN A 31 18.76 0.23 8.10
C ASN A 31 18.92 -0.89 9.14
N LYS A 32 18.26 -0.78 10.30
CA LYS A 32 18.32 -1.78 11.37
C LYS A 32 17.82 -3.16 10.91
N VAL A 33 16.85 -3.20 10.01
CA VAL A 33 16.30 -4.45 9.45
C VAL A 33 16.79 -4.74 8.03
N HIS A 34 17.81 -4.03 7.56
CA HIS A 34 18.44 -4.21 6.25
C HIS A 34 17.46 -4.12 5.06
N ILE A 35 16.48 -3.22 5.13
CA ILE A 35 15.60 -2.92 4.00
C ILE A 35 16.32 -1.93 3.06
N PRO A 36 16.60 -2.28 1.79
CA PRO A 36 17.38 -1.43 0.87
C PRO A 36 16.70 -0.11 0.51
N GLY A 37 15.37 -0.08 0.52
CA GLY A 37 14.59 1.11 0.28
C GLY A 37 13.09 0.88 0.45
N ALA A 38 12.36 1.96 0.67
CA ALA A 38 10.92 1.95 0.85
C ALA A 38 10.31 3.28 0.40
N THR A 39 9.04 3.27 0.01
CA THR A 39 8.23 4.47 -0.15
C THR A 39 7.20 4.51 0.96
N ILE A 40 6.94 5.69 1.51
CA ILE A 40 5.93 5.88 2.56
C ILE A 40 5.01 7.02 2.14
N VAL A 41 3.71 6.75 2.13
CA VAL A 41 2.67 7.73 1.85
C VAL A 41 1.64 7.68 2.99
N VAL A 42 1.31 8.84 3.54
CA VAL A 42 0.27 9.03 4.54
C VAL A 42 -0.82 9.89 3.93
N VAL A 43 -2.06 9.42 3.98
CA VAL A 43 -3.22 10.10 3.40
C VAL A 43 -4.32 10.28 4.43
N ASN A 44 -5.17 11.28 4.22
CA ASN A 44 -6.48 11.36 4.87
C ASN A 44 -7.58 11.27 3.80
N ALA A 45 -8.83 11.57 4.18
CA ALA A 45 -9.98 11.49 3.28
C ALA A 45 -9.88 12.38 2.02
N THR A 46 -9.08 13.45 2.05
CA THR A 46 -9.08 14.48 1.00
C THR A 46 -7.72 14.75 0.36
N SER A 47 -6.63 14.32 0.99
CA SER A 47 -5.27 14.74 0.62
C SER A 47 -4.19 13.79 1.08
N ILE A 48 -3.05 13.85 0.38
CA ILE A 48 -1.78 13.29 0.85
C ILE A 48 -1.21 14.25 1.91
N LEU A 49 -0.95 13.71 3.11
CA LEU A 49 -0.36 14.43 4.24
C LEU A 49 1.17 14.34 4.24
N TYR A 50 1.73 13.26 3.69
CA TYR A 50 3.16 13.02 3.59
C TYR A 50 3.43 11.98 2.49
N GLU A 51 4.47 12.17 1.70
CA GLU A 51 4.99 11.19 0.76
C GLU A 51 6.52 11.34 0.66
N ASP A 52 7.27 10.23 0.78
CA ASP A 52 8.73 10.27 0.61
C ASP A 52 9.29 8.91 0.18
N GLY A 53 10.47 8.94 -0.43
CA GLY A 53 11.27 7.79 -0.84
C GLY A 53 12.52 7.66 0.05
N PHE A 54 12.81 6.42 0.44
CA PHE A 54 13.94 6.07 1.30
C PHE A 54 14.82 5.04 0.61
N GLY A 55 16.14 5.25 0.65
CA GLY A 55 17.12 4.32 0.10
C GLY A 55 17.01 4.13 -1.42
N TYR A 56 17.15 2.87 -1.85
CA TYR A 56 17.31 2.53 -3.26
C TYR A 56 16.20 1.57 -3.73
N HIS A 57 15.68 1.83 -4.93
CA HIS A 57 14.81 0.92 -5.66
C HIS A 57 15.59 -0.24 -6.30
N SER A 58 16.83 0.03 -6.74
CA SER A 58 17.75 -0.98 -7.22
C SER A 58 19.17 -0.62 -6.80
N LEU A 59 19.96 -1.64 -6.47
CA LEU A 59 21.38 -1.47 -6.17
C LEU A 59 22.24 -1.57 -7.45
N LEU A 60 21.79 -2.32 -8.46
CA LEU A 60 22.50 -2.59 -9.71
C LEU A 60 21.53 -2.70 -10.91
N PRO A 61 21.50 -1.72 -11.84
CA PRO A 61 22.11 -0.40 -11.71
C PRO A 61 21.51 0.36 -10.51
N THR A 62 22.31 1.20 -9.86
CA THR A 62 21.84 1.97 -8.71
C THR A 62 20.73 2.93 -9.14
N LYS A 63 19.55 2.80 -8.51
CA LYS A 63 18.40 3.67 -8.70
C LYS A 63 17.82 4.06 -7.35
N ILE A 64 17.72 5.36 -7.10
CA ILE A 64 17.14 5.90 -5.87
C ILE A 64 15.65 5.61 -5.85
N MET A 65 15.10 5.44 -4.64
CA MET A 65 13.67 5.27 -4.46
C MET A 65 12.91 6.56 -4.83
N ASP A 66 11.95 6.46 -5.75
CA ASP A 66 11.03 7.53 -6.12
C ASP A 66 9.62 7.16 -5.67
N VAL A 67 9.02 7.97 -4.79
CA VAL A 67 7.69 7.71 -4.21
C VAL A 67 6.57 7.63 -5.25
N LYS A 68 6.75 8.22 -6.44
CA LYS A 68 5.75 8.26 -7.51
C LYS A 68 6.00 7.26 -8.62
N GLN A 69 7.26 6.82 -8.80
CA GLN A 69 7.67 6.05 -9.98
C GLN A 69 8.22 4.66 -9.67
N SER A 70 8.67 4.39 -8.43
CA SER A 70 9.18 3.07 -8.07
C SER A 70 8.06 2.03 -8.04
N ILE A 71 8.26 0.90 -8.72
CA ILE A 71 7.29 -0.21 -8.80
C ILE A 71 7.67 -1.29 -7.80
N PHE A 72 6.68 -1.90 -7.14
CA PHE A 72 6.88 -2.98 -6.18
C PHE A 72 6.07 -4.21 -6.57
N ALA A 73 6.56 -5.40 -6.23
CA ALA A 73 5.74 -6.60 -6.23
C ALA A 73 4.75 -6.53 -5.05
N LEU A 74 3.45 -6.52 -5.34
CA LEU A 74 2.41 -6.32 -4.32
C LEU A 74 2.26 -7.49 -3.33
N ALA A 75 2.69 -8.70 -3.71
CA ALA A 75 2.55 -9.92 -2.89
C ALA A 75 1.12 -10.06 -2.31
N SER A 76 0.97 -10.27 -0.99
CA SER A 76 -0.35 -10.44 -0.37
C SER A 76 -1.23 -9.18 -0.38
N ILE A 77 -0.70 -7.99 -0.69
CA ILE A 77 -1.53 -6.78 -0.89
C ILE A 77 -2.48 -6.98 -2.07
N SER A 78 -2.12 -7.80 -3.06
CA SER A 78 -3.00 -8.16 -4.19
C SER A 78 -4.33 -8.74 -3.75
N LYS A 79 -4.42 -9.41 -2.59
CA LYS A 79 -5.67 -10.01 -2.08
C LYS A 79 -6.75 -8.97 -1.85
N THR A 80 -6.41 -7.79 -1.37
CA THR A 80 -7.37 -6.70 -1.16
C THR A 80 -8.04 -6.29 -2.48
N PHE A 81 -7.25 -6.18 -3.55
CA PHE A 81 -7.77 -5.86 -4.88
C PHE A 81 -8.69 -6.95 -5.42
N ILE A 82 -8.29 -8.22 -5.28
CA ILE A 82 -9.09 -9.36 -5.73
C ILE A 82 -10.37 -9.50 -4.91
N ALA A 83 -10.32 -9.28 -3.59
CA ALA A 83 -11.49 -9.30 -2.72
C ALA A 83 -12.50 -8.21 -3.13
N VAL A 84 -12.03 -6.98 -3.39
CA VAL A 84 -12.90 -5.90 -3.89
C VAL A 84 -13.49 -6.26 -5.25
N ALA A 85 -12.70 -6.80 -6.18
CA ALA A 85 -13.21 -7.24 -7.48
C ALA A 85 -14.28 -8.34 -7.34
N ALA A 86 -14.07 -9.31 -6.44
CA ALA A 86 -15.05 -10.35 -6.15
C ALA A 86 -16.34 -9.74 -5.56
N MET A 87 -16.25 -8.81 -4.62
CA MET A 87 -17.42 -8.13 -4.05
C MET A 87 -18.17 -7.28 -5.08
N GLN A 88 -17.48 -6.67 -6.06
CA GLN A 88 -18.13 -5.99 -7.18
C GLN A 88 -18.91 -6.95 -8.09
N LEU A 89 -18.48 -8.22 -8.20
CA LEU A 89 -19.26 -9.25 -8.91
C LEU A 89 -20.48 -9.69 -8.09
N VAL A 90 -20.35 -9.74 -6.77
CA VAL A 90 -21.46 -9.99 -5.84
C VAL A 90 -22.51 -8.89 -5.93
N GLU A 91 -22.10 -7.63 -5.90
CA GLU A 91 -23.02 -6.47 -6.07
C GLU A 91 -23.78 -6.49 -7.40
N LYS A 92 -23.20 -7.10 -8.44
CA LYS A 92 -23.80 -7.26 -9.76
C LYS A 92 -24.62 -8.56 -9.90
N GLU A 93 -24.76 -9.33 -8.83
CA GLU A 93 -25.45 -10.63 -8.81
C GLU A 93 -24.83 -11.65 -9.79
N LEU A 94 -23.56 -11.47 -10.18
CA LEU A 94 -22.84 -12.38 -11.09
C LEU A 94 -22.22 -13.56 -10.34
N VAL A 95 -21.94 -13.37 -9.05
CA VAL A 95 -21.40 -14.38 -8.12
C VAL A 95 -22.13 -14.21 -6.79
N ASP A 96 -22.38 -15.31 -6.08
CA ASP A 96 -23.03 -15.31 -4.79
C ASP A 96 -22.06 -15.81 -3.70
N LEU A 97 -22.13 -15.20 -2.51
CA LEU A 97 -21.18 -15.45 -1.43
C LEU A 97 -21.32 -16.83 -0.79
N ASP A 98 -22.53 -17.40 -0.83
CA ASP A 98 -22.91 -18.59 -0.08
C ASP A 98 -23.16 -19.81 -1.00
N THR A 99 -23.09 -19.60 -2.31
CA THR A 99 -23.06 -20.65 -3.32
C THR A 99 -21.76 -21.45 -3.25
N ASP A 100 -21.86 -22.77 -3.47
CA ASP A 100 -20.70 -23.67 -3.57
C ASP A 100 -19.76 -23.20 -4.70
N ILE A 101 -18.49 -22.99 -4.37
CA ILE A 101 -17.46 -22.50 -5.31
C ILE A 101 -17.34 -23.37 -6.55
N ASN A 102 -17.64 -24.67 -6.43
CA ASN A 102 -17.61 -25.62 -7.54
C ASN A 102 -18.64 -25.31 -8.63
N GLN A 103 -19.65 -24.46 -8.37
CA GLN A 103 -20.57 -23.97 -9.39
C GLN A 103 -19.90 -22.97 -10.35
N TYR A 104 -18.84 -22.29 -9.90
CA TYR A 104 -18.07 -21.33 -10.70
C TYR A 104 -16.79 -21.94 -11.32
N LEU A 105 -16.39 -23.13 -10.86
CA LEU A 105 -15.23 -23.86 -11.38
C LEU A 105 -15.69 -24.87 -12.45
N SER A 106 -15.53 -24.49 -13.72
CA SER A 106 -16.02 -25.28 -14.87
C SER A 106 -15.27 -26.59 -15.11
N GLU A 107 -14.02 -26.69 -14.62
CA GLU A 107 -13.14 -27.83 -14.92
C GLU A 107 -13.30 -28.96 -13.88
N PRO A 108 -13.66 -30.19 -14.30
CA PRO A 108 -13.96 -31.30 -13.38
C PRO A 108 -12.78 -31.71 -12.47
N ASP A 109 -11.55 -31.57 -12.96
CA ASP A 109 -10.30 -31.88 -12.25
C ASP A 109 -9.90 -30.80 -11.23
N ARG A 110 -10.63 -29.66 -11.18
CA ARG A 110 -10.36 -28.54 -10.28
C ARG A 110 -11.38 -28.37 -9.17
N LYS A 111 -12.30 -29.32 -9.01
CA LYS A 111 -13.28 -29.26 -7.93
C LYS A 111 -12.60 -29.34 -6.57
N ILE A 112 -13.05 -28.50 -5.64
CA ILE A 112 -12.46 -28.32 -4.32
C ILE A 112 -13.41 -28.85 -3.27
N PHE A 113 -12.90 -29.70 -2.37
CA PHE A 113 -13.66 -30.27 -1.27
C PHE A 113 -12.80 -30.29 0.00
N HIS A 114 -13.45 -30.20 1.16
CA HIS A 114 -12.76 -30.41 2.44
C HIS A 114 -12.59 -31.92 2.67
N PRO A 115 -11.37 -32.45 2.90
CA PRO A 115 -11.14 -33.89 3.08
C PRO A 115 -11.99 -34.51 4.21
N ASP A 116 -12.08 -33.82 5.35
CA ASP A 116 -12.85 -34.31 6.50
C ASP A 116 -14.35 -33.98 6.47
N PHE A 117 -14.77 -33.08 5.58
CA PHE A 117 -16.16 -32.60 5.48
C PHE A 117 -16.60 -32.51 4.01
N PRO A 118 -16.60 -33.62 3.26
CA PRO A 118 -16.79 -33.61 1.81
C PRO A 118 -18.17 -33.15 1.36
N THR A 119 -19.17 -33.21 2.25
CA THR A 119 -20.54 -32.72 2.01
C THR A 119 -20.72 -31.24 2.34
N ASN A 120 -19.73 -30.59 2.96
CA ASN A 120 -19.81 -29.20 3.35
C ASN A 120 -19.25 -28.34 2.21
N PRO A 121 -20.09 -27.55 1.51
CA PRO A 121 -19.63 -26.76 0.39
C PRO A 121 -18.61 -25.71 0.84
N ILE A 122 -17.56 -25.50 0.04
CA ILE A 122 -16.66 -24.37 0.20
C ILE A 122 -17.28 -23.21 -0.58
N THR A 123 -17.54 -22.09 0.07
CA THR A 123 -18.23 -20.94 -0.55
C THR A 123 -17.25 -19.79 -0.73
N LEU A 124 -17.58 -18.81 -1.58
CA LEU A 124 -16.75 -17.62 -1.77
C LEU A 124 -16.50 -16.88 -0.45
N ARG A 125 -17.51 -16.80 0.43
CA ARG A 125 -17.38 -16.22 1.77
C ARG A 125 -16.28 -16.85 2.62
N LYS A 126 -15.96 -18.13 2.42
CA LYS A 126 -14.91 -18.84 3.16
C LYS A 126 -13.51 -18.60 2.59
N LEU A 127 -13.43 -18.14 1.34
CA LEU A 127 -12.17 -17.88 0.63
C LEU A 127 -11.69 -16.43 0.79
N LEU A 128 -12.61 -15.52 1.09
CA LEU A 128 -12.36 -14.11 1.41
C LEU A 128 -12.05 -13.94 2.90
#